data_AF-A0A9N8HJ38-F1
#
_entry.id   AF-A0A9N8HJ38-F1
#
_cell.length_a   1.000
_cell.length_b   1.000
_cell.length_c   1.000
_cell.angle_alpha   90.00
_cell.angle_beta   90.00
_cell.angle_gamma   90.00
#
_symmetry.space_group_name_H-M   'P 1'
#
loop_
_entity.id
_entity.type
_entity.pdbx_description
1 polymer ?
#
loop_
_entity_poly.entity_id
_entity_poly.type
_entity_poly.pdbx_seq_one_letter_code
_entity_poly.pdbx_strand_id
1 'polypeptide(L)'
;MTNRIARILNIAVALLQALVGVQSFVALPPISQSGRFGGFLLQETAKETQPDSTEDGIANGARIYLDMEVAGEAIGRLEFEIPNVNLLPLHTDNIMKLCTQAMASVDPRVKYIGCEFQHSPQFVEGFAQYRWGHTLNGRGRNAVGRAEERITDPENMRNCLHSVYGGQYYGLNYDNEVPKQIVDGEDRTVVLTVPLVGPGRGSTGLAIVRVGESPPEWRERLLLNSAVLGWLDPESTETLHAMARQTKGPPKVVGSGVL
;
A
#
# COMPACT_ATOMS: atom_id res chain seq x y z
N MET A 1 -46.18 26.32 18.23
CA MET A 1 -45.28 25.17 18.02
C MET A 1 -45.30 24.60 16.59
N THR A 2 -46.07 25.18 15.66
CA THR A 2 -46.29 24.65 14.29
C THR A 2 -45.29 25.12 13.23
N ASN A 3 -44.51 26.18 13.46
CA ASN A 3 -43.59 26.74 12.45
C ASN A 3 -42.18 26.10 12.38
N ARG A 4 -41.80 25.24 13.34
CA ARG A 4 -40.49 24.54 13.30
C ARG A 4 -40.52 23.25 12.48
N ILE A 5 -41.66 22.57 12.42
CA ILE A 5 -41.81 21.30 11.70
C ILE A 5 -41.83 21.52 10.18
N ALA A 6 -42.45 22.62 9.71
CA ALA A 6 -42.49 22.97 8.28
C ALA A 6 -41.11 23.28 7.68
N ARG A 7 -40.17 23.83 8.47
CA ARG A 7 -38.79 24.11 8.01
C ARG A 7 -37.94 22.85 7.88
N ILE A 8 -38.15 21.86 8.76
CA ILE A 8 -37.42 20.58 8.71
C ILE A 8 -37.88 19.74 7.51
N LEU A 9 -39.19 19.77 7.20
CA LEU A 9 -39.73 19.05 6.04
C LEU A 9 -39.22 19.60 4.70
N ASN A 10 -39.10 20.93 4.56
CA ASN A 10 -38.60 21.54 3.32
C ASN A 10 -37.11 21.26 3.05
N ILE A 11 -36.30 21.13 4.11
CA ILE A 11 -34.88 20.77 3.97
C ILE A 11 -34.71 19.30 3.57
N ALA A 12 -35.57 18.42 4.10
CA ALA A 12 -35.56 17.00 3.74
C ALA A 12 -35.98 16.74 2.28
N VAL A 13 -36.95 17.50 1.75
CA VAL A 13 -37.39 17.39 0.35
C VAL A 13 -36.32 17.90 -0.62
N ALA A 14 -35.59 18.98 -0.26
CA ALA A 14 -34.50 19.49 -1.08
C ALA A 14 -33.28 18.53 -1.15
N LEU A 15 -33.00 17.81 -0.05
CA LEU A 15 -31.94 16.78 -0.02
C LEU A 15 -32.32 15.52 -0.81
N LEU A 16 -33.61 15.15 -0.84
CA LEU A 16 -34.08 13.99 -1.60
C LEU A 16 -34.08 14.25 -3.12
N GLN A 17 -34.32 15.50 -3.54
CA GLN A 17 -34.27 15.88 -4.97
C GLN A 17 -32.83 15.96 -5.51
N ALA A 18 -31.83 16.20 -4.66
CA ALA A 18 -30.42 16.18 -5.07
C ALA A 18 -29.85 14.76 -5.27
N LEU A 19 -30.52 13.73 -4.75
CA LEU A 19 -30.09 12.33 -4.80
C LEU A 19 -30.63 11.54 -6.02
N VAL A 20 -31.58 12.10 -6.77
CA VAL A 20 -32.28 11.37 -7.87
C VAL A 20 -31.97 11.95 -9.26
N GLY A 21 -31.22 13.05 -9.37
CA GLY A 21 -31.10 13.81 -10.62
C GLY A 21 -29.70 14.06 -11.14
N VAL A 22 -29.01 13.04 -11.67
CA VAL A 22 -28.10 13.23 -12.82
C VAL A 22 -28.17 11.99 -13.73
N GLN A 23 -28.98 12.10 -14.77
CA GLN A 23 -29.02 11.19 -15.92
C GLN A 23 -28.06 11.67 -17.01
N SER A 24 -27.37 10.69 -17.61
CA SER A 24 -27.12 10.55 -19.06
C SER A 24 -26.13 11.46 -19.77
N PHE A 25 -25.09 10.86 -20.36
CA PHE A 25 -24.57 11.28 -21.66
C PHE A 25 -24.00 10.10 -22.48
N VAL A 26 -24.47 10.09 -23.74
CA VAL A 26 -23.95 9.50 -24.99
C VAL A 26 -24.05 7.99 -25.25
N ALA A 27 -24.94 7.72 -26.22
CA ALA A 27 -25.15 6.46 -26.92
C ALA A 27 -23.96 6.05 -27.80
N LEU A 28 -23.68 4.75 -27.82
CA LEU A 28 -22.84 4.09 -28.82
C LEU A 28 -23.69 3.68 -30.03
N PRO A 29 -23.23 3.88 -31.27
CA PRO A 29 -23.87 3.31 -32.45
C PRO A 29 -23.52 1.81 -32.62
N PRO A 30 -24.40 1.02 -33.25
CA PRO A 30 -24.15 -0.40 -33.51
C PRO A 30 -23.18 -0.57 -34.68
N ILE A 31 -22.15 -1.40 -34.50
CA ILE A 31 -21.27 -1.82 -35.59
C ILE A 31 -21.89 -3.04 -36.28
N SER A 32 -22.04 -2.86 -37.59
CA SER A 32 -22.56 -3.76 -38.61
C SER A 32 -21.87 -5.12 -38.64
N GLN A 33 -22.69 -6.15 -38.83
CA GLN A 33 -22.26 -7.47 -39.28
C GLN A 33 -21.56 -7.36 -40.63
N SER A 34 -20.40 -8.00 -40.76
CA SER A 34 -19.87 -8.43 -42.04
C SER A 34 -19.26 -9.82 -41.84
N GLY A 35 -19.79 -10.80 -42.57
CA GLY A 35 -19.24 -12.13 -42.62
C GLY A 35 -18.04 -12.22 -43.56
N ARG A 36 -17.23 -13.26 -43.39
CA ARG A 36 -16.68 -14.09 -44.47
C ARG A 36 -15.83 -15.23 -43.90
N PHE A 37 -16.23 -16.43 -44.31
CA PHE A 37 -15.42 -17.49 -44.91
C PHE A 37 -14.15 -18.02 -44.23
N GLY A 38 -14.09 -19.34 -44.19
CA GLY A 38 -12.91 -20.06 -44.66
C GLY A 38 -12.25 -20.91 -43.59
N GLY A 39 -12.62 -22.19 -43.53
CA GLY A 39 -11.83 -23.17 -42.82
C GLY A 39 -10.46 -23.32 -43.47
N PHE A 40 -9.45 -23.63 -42.66
CA PHE A 40 -8.37 -24.48 -43.09
C PHE A 40 -7.77 -25.21 -41.89
N LEU A 41 -7.83 -26.53 -42.00
CA LEU A 41 -7.22 -27.52 -41.14
C LEU A 41 -5.74 -27.59 -41.53
N LEU A 42 -4.82 -27.42 -40.59
CA LEU A 42 -3.49 -28.00 -40.73
C LEU A 42 -2.88 -28.25 -39.35
N GLN A 43 -2.70 -29.54 -39.13
CA GLN A 43 -2.06 -30.23 -38.03
C GLN A 43 -0.61 -30.42 -38.47
N GLU A 44 0.37 -29.90 -37.74
CA GLU A 44 1.75 -30.33 -37.89
C GLU A 44 2.56 -30.15 -36.59
N THR A 45 2.83 -31.32 -36.00
CA THR A 45 3.96 -31.76 -35.18
C THR A 45 5.12 -30.78 -34.93
N ALA A 46 5.53 -30.65 -33.65
CA ALA A 46 6.92 -30.87 -33.24
C ALA A 46 7.01 -31.06 -31.71
N LYS A 47 7.61 -32.18 -31.30
CA LYS A 47 8.12 -32.44 -29.95
C LYS A 47 9.19 -31.40 -29.64
N GLU A 48 8.96 -30.55 -28.65
CA GLU A 48 10.01 -29.76 -28.03
C GLU A 48 10.28 -30.33 -26.64
N THR A 49 11.46 -30.91 -26.52
CA THR A 49 12.07 -31.45 -25.31
C THR A 49 12.10 -30.35 -24.24
N GLN A 50 11.34 -30.52 -23.16
CA GLN A 50 11.49 -29.69 -21.97
C GLN A 50 12.90 -29.92 -21.38
N PRO A 51 13.76 -28.91 -21.27
CA PRO A 51 14.87 -28.97 -20.34
C PRO A 51 14.28 -28.88 -18.93
N ASP A 52 14.60 -29.88 -18.14
CA ASP A 52 14.39 -29.97 -16.70
C ASP A 52 15.11 -28.77 -16.06
N SER A 53 14.42 -27.63 -15.94
CA SER A 53 14.93 -26.46 -15.24
C SER A 53 14.79 -26.71 -13.76
N THR A 54 15.84 -27.29 -13.21
CA THR A 54 16.23 -27.09 -11.82
C THR A 54 16.45 -25.59 -11.66
N GLU A 55 15.39 -24.83 -11.36
CA GLU A 55 15.51 -23.43 -10.99
C GLU A 55 16.25 -23.40 -9.65
N ASP A 56 17.55 -23.13 -9.73
CA ASP A 56 18.35 -22.58 -8.66
C ASP A 56 17.57 -21.41 -8.05
N GLY A 57 17.01 -21.64 -6.86
CA GLY A 57 16.29 -20.65 -6.08
C GLY A 57 17.24 -19.54 -5.64
N ILE A 58 17.56 -18.62 -6.54
CA ILE A 58 18.15 -17.33 -6.18
C ILE A 58 17.11 -16.67 -5.28
N ALA A 59 17.44 -16.53 -4.00
CA ALA A 59 16.63 -15.80 -3.04
C ALA A 59 16.41 -14.38 -3.58
N ASN A 60 15.27 -14.15 -4.23
CA ASN A 60 14.91 -12.90 -4.90
C ASN A 60 14.28 -11.93 -3.87
N GLY A 61 14.89 -11.88 -2.68
CA GLY A 61 14.50 -11.02 -1.58
C GLY A 61 15.37 -9.77 -1.52
N ALA A 62 14.83 -8.72 -0.92
CA ALA A 62 15.56 -7.49 -0.63
C ALA A 62 15.33 -7.08 0.82
N ARG A 63 16.30 -6.39 1.40
CA ARG A 63 16.15 -5.74 2.71
C ARG A 63 16.33 -4.24 2.54
N ILE A 64 15.49 -3.45 3.19
CA ILE A 64 15.61 -1.99 3.19
C ILE A 64 15.73 -1.48 4.62
N TYR A 65 16.38 -0.35 4.80
CA TYR A 65 16.45 0.32 6.09
C TYR A 65 16.05 1.80 6.00
N LEU A 66 15.53 2.33 7.12
CA LEU A 66 15.22 3.72 7.36
C LEU A 66 15.80 4.14 8.72
N ASP A 67 16.75 5.07 8.72
CA ASP A 67 17.25 5.70 9.94
C ASP A 67 16.32 6.83 10.35
N MET A 68 15.90 6.80 11.61
CA MET A 68 14.82 7.62 12.13
C MET A 68 15.31 8.64 13.15
N GLU A 69 14.80 9.85 13.02
CA GLU A 69 15.02 10.96 13.96
C GLU A 69 13.68 11.58 14.36
N VAL A 70 13.61 12.13 15.57
CA VAL A 70 12.53 13.04 15.95
C VAL A 70 13.12 14.28 16.60
N ALA A 71 12.75 15.46 16.10
CA ALA A 71 13.13 16.74 16.69
C ALA A 71 14.66 16.90 16.90
N GLY A 72 15.49 16.41 15.98
CA GLY A 72 16.95 16.46 16.08
C GLY A 72 17.58 15.26 16.78
N GLU A 73 16.79 14.39 17.42
CA GLU A 73 17.29 13.25 18.21
C GLU A 73 17.10 11.94 17.43
N ALA A 74 18.19 11.20 17.21
CA ALA A 74 18.12 9.87 16.59
C ALA A 74 17.36 8.90 17.52
N ILE A 75 16.35 8.21 16.98
CA ILE A 75 15.55 7.23 17.73
C ILE A 75 15.88 5.77 17.38
N GLY A 76 16.55 5.53 16.25
CA GLY A 76 17.01 4.20 15.85
C GLY A 76 16.84 3.94 14.36
N ARG A 77 16.99 2.68 13.98
CA ARG A 77 16.82 2.18 12.61
C ARG A 77 15.61 1.25 12.53
N LEU A 78 14.88 1.36 11.42
CA LEU A 78 13.85 0.42 11.01
C LEU A 78 14.36 -0.37 9.82
N GLU A 79 14.35 -1.69 9.91
CA GLU A 79 14.69 -2.59 8.82
C GLU A 79 13.48 -3.41 8.40
N PHE A 80 13.34 -3.64 7.10
CA PHE A 80 12.24 -4.39 6.53
C PHE A 80 12.74 -5.45 5.56
N GLU A 81 12.13 -6.62 5.63
CA GLU A 81 12.36 -7.72 4.71
C GLU A 81 11.28 -7.74 3.64
N ILE A 82 11.70 -7.78 2.37
CA ILE A 82 10.85 -7.94 1.19
C ILE A 82 11.22 -9.30 0.59
N PRO A 83 10.47 -10.38 0.89
CA PRO A 83 10.89 -11.74 0.56
C PRO A 83 10.91 -12.04 -0.94
N ASN A 84 10.06 -11.37 -1.71
CA ASN A 84 9.93 -11.60 -3.14
C ASN A 84 9.71 -10.28 -3.88
N VAL A 85 10.79 -9.77 -4.48
CA VAL A 85 10.75 -8.51 -5.24
C VAL A 85 9.91 -8.60 -6.51
N ASN A 86 9.69 -9.81 -7.03
CA ASN A 86 8.91 -10.04 -8.25
C ASN A 86 7.41 -10.13 -8.00
N LEU A 87 6.96 -10.26 -6.75
CA LEU A 87 5.54 -10.29 -6.42
C LEU A 87 4.87 -8.96 -6.78
N LEU A 88 5.55 -7.85 -6.47
CA LEU A 88 5.09 -6.48 -6.71
C LEU A 88 6.25 -5.64 -7.29
N PRO A 89 6.67 -5.90 -8.54
CA PRO A 89 7.95 -5.43 -9.06
C PRO A 89 8.01 -3.91 -9.15
N LEU A 90 6.94 -3.26 -9.62
CA LEU A 90 6.90 -1.80 -9.75
C LEU A 90 6.91 -1.09 -8.39
N HIS A 91 6.18 -1.59 -7.40
CA HIS A 91 6.16 -1.01 -6.05
C HIS A 91 7.51 -1.19 -5.36
N THR A 92 8.07 -2.39 -5.47
CA THR A 92 9.34 -2.76 -4.85
C THR A 92 10.49 -1.95 -5.45
N ASP A 93 10.63 -1.92 -6.78
CA ASP A 93 11.68 -1.15 -7.45
C ASP A 93 11.55 0.36 -7.15
N ASN A 94 10.32 0.89 -7.08
CA ASN A 94 10.08 2.27 -6.72
C ASN A 94 10.58 2.58 -5.30
N ILE A 95 10.23 1.76 -4.30
CA ILE A 95 10.70 1.92 -2.92
C ILE A 95 12.22 1.79 -2.82
N MET A 96 12.81 0.78 -3.45
CA MET A 96 14.26 0.57 -3.41
C MET A 96 15.02 1.76 -4.00
N LYS A 97 14.55 2.33 -5.12
CA LYS A 97 15.14 3.53 -5.73
C LYS A 97 14.93 4.79 -4.87
N LEU A 98 13.80 4.92 -4.19
CA LEU A 98 13.54 6.02 -3.25
C LEU A 98 14.41 5.90 -1.99
N CYS A 99 14.66 4.68 -1.48
CA CYS A 99 15.56 4.42 -0.36
C CYS A 99 17.02 4.72 -0.72
N THR A 100 17.49 4.23 -1.87
CA THR A 100 18.87 4.43 -2.35
C THR A 100 19.15 5.80 -2.93
N GLN A 101 18.11 6.60 -3.18
CA GLN A 101 18.18 7.91 -3.82
C GLN A 101 18.76 7.86 -5.24
N ALA A 102 18.59 6.73 -5.94
CA ALA A 102 19.20 6.48 -7.25
C ALA A 102 18.89 7.55 -8.30
N MET A 103 17.72 8.18 -8.19
CA MET A 103 17.24 9.21 -9.12
C MET A 103 17.32 10.64 -8.56
N ALA A 104 17.91 10.85 -7.38
CA ALA A 104 17.92 12.14 -6.71
C ALA A 104 18.75 13.22 -7.45
N SER A 105 19.68 12.81 -8.31
CA SER A 105 20.44 13.71 -9.20
C SER A 105 19.58 14.27 -10.35
N VAL A 106 18.54 13.53 -10.74
CA VAL A 106 17.59 13.94 -11.79
C VAL A 106 16.44 14.76 -11.20
N ASP A 107 15.85 14.28 -10.09
CA ASP A 107 14.85 15.02 -9.33
C ASP A 107 15.11 14.86 -7.82
N PRO A 108 15.47 15.93 -7.08
CA PRO A 108 15.78 15.86 -5.65
C PRO A 108 14.57 15.48 -4.78
N ARG A 109 13.35 15.41 -5.35
CA ARG A 109 12.15 14.93 -4.69
C ARG A 109 12.05 13.40 -4.68
N VAL A 110 12.78 12.70 -5.53
CA VAL A 110 12.73 11.24 -5.66
C VAL A 110 13.65 10.58 -4.63
N LYS A 111 13.29 10.73 -3.35
CA LYS A 111 14.00 10.12 -2.21
C LYS A 111 13.15 10.09 -0.94
N TYR A 112 13.49 9.17 -0.03
CA TYR A 112 12.91 9.14 1.32
C TYR A 112 13.62 10.02 2.34
N ILE A 113 14.90 10.33 2.16
CA ILE A 113 15.62 11.19 3.10
C ILE A 113 14.95 12.58 3.19
N GLY A 114 14.56 12.93 4.41
CA GLY A 114 13.82 14.13 4.76
C GLY A 114 12.32 14.04 4.56
N CYS A 115 11.76 12.85 4.32
CA CYS A 115 10.32 12.59 4.45
C CYS A 115 9.95 12.37 5.92
N GLU A 116 8.69 12.67 6.24
CA GLU A 116 8.15 12.63 7.59
C GLU A 116 6.92 11.73 7.67
N PHE A 117 6.81 11.00 8.77
CA PHE A 117 5.61 10.25 9.10
C PHE A 117 4.50 11.20 9.55
N GLN A 118 3.26 10.86 9.21
CA GLN A 118 2.09 11.58 9.68
C GLN A 118 2.08 11.62 11.19
N HIS A 119 1.99 12.83 11.74
CA HIS A 119 2.02 13.07 13.17
C HIS A 119 0.76 13.79 13.61
N SER A 120 -0.01 13.13 14.45
CA SER A 120 -1.17 13.68 15.13
C SER A 120 -1.45 12.79 16.34
N PRO A 121 -2.28 13.21 17.31
CA PRO A 121 -2.64 12.36 18.45
C PRO A 121 -3.19 10.98 18.04
N GLN A 122 -3.74 10.84 16.84
CA GLN A 122 -4.23 9.57 16.30
C GLN A 122 -3.11 8.60 15.91
N PHE A 123 -1.85 9.04 15.86
CA PHE A 123 -0.68 8.20 15.56
C PHE A 123 0.23 8.04 16.78
N VAL A 124 -0.18 8.55 17.94
CA VAL A 124 0.59 8.43 19.18
C VAL A 124 0.00 7.33 20.06
N GLU A 125 0.80 6.31 20.37
CA GLU A 125 0.42 5.20 21.24
C GLU A 125 0.01 5.73 22.63
N GLY A 126 -1.08 5.20 23.18
CA GLY A 126 -1.65 5.64 24.46
C GLY A 126 -2.75 6.71 24.35
N PHE A 127 -2.99 7.29 23.17
CA PHE A 127 -4.16 8.14 22.93
C PHE A 127 -5.39 7.31 22.55
N ALA A 128 -6.58 7.78 22.93
CA ALA A 128 -7.84 7.06 22.72
C ALA A 128 -8.20 6.80 21.24
N GLN A 129 -7.59 7.56 20.31
CA GLN A 129 -7.83 7.44 18.86
C GLN A 129 -6.63 6.87 18.12
N TYR A 130 -5.74 6.16 18.83
CA TYR A 130 -4.54 5.59 18.23
C TYR A 130 -4.88 4.65 17.06
N ARG A 131 -4.20 4.88 15.93
CA ARG A 131 -4.25 4.07 14.72
C ARG A 131 -3.04 3.17 14.69
N TRP A 132 -3.28 1.89 14.42
CA TRP A 132 -2.28 0.84 14.30
C TRP A 132 -1.45 0.92 13.00
N GLY A 133 -1.34 2.10 12.40
CA GLY A 133 -0.66 2.31 11.13
C GLY A 133 -0.01 3.68 11.04
N HIS A 134 1.27 3.71 10.67
CA HIS A 134 2.09 4.91 10.53
C HIS A 134 2.38 5.16 9.06
N THR A 135 1.91 6.27 8.49
CA THR A 135 2.08 6.57 7.07
C THR A 135 3.21 7.58 6.87
N LEU A 136 4.21 7.25 6.05
CA LEU A 136 5.23 8.18 5.59
C LEU A 136 4.67 9.03 4.45
N ASN A 137 4.76 10.35 4.59
CA ASN A 137 4.45 11.26 3.51
C ASN A 137 5.65 11.30 2.54
N GLY A 138 5.53 10.57 1.43
CA GLY A 138 6.46 10.72 0.31
C GLY A 138 6.32 12.08 -0.38
N ARG A 139 7.20 12.38 -1.34
CA ARG A 139 7.24 13.68 -2.04
C ARG A 139 6.43 13.72 -3.34
N GLY A 140 5.65 12.67 -3.63
CA GLY A 140 4.72 12.62 -4.75
C GLY A 140 5.37 12.45 -6.13
N ARG A 141 6.65 12.03 -6.18
CA ARG A 141 7.42 11.79 -7.40
C ARG A 141 7.99 10.37 -7.42
N ASN A 142 7.46 9.51 -8.27
CA ASN A 142 7.96 8.14 -8.43
C ASN A 142 9.36 8.12 -9.01
N ALA A 143 10.13 7.10 -8.58
CA ALA A 143 11.39 6.71 -9.20
C ALA A 143 11.20 5.77 -10.40
N VAL A 144 10.02 5.13 -10.52
CA VAL A 144 9.68 4.17 -11.57
C VAL A 144 8.40 4.58 -12.27
N GLY A 145 8.35 4.38 -13.59
CA GLY A 145 7.21 4.76 -14.41
C GLY A 145 7.07 6.28 -14.53
N ARG A 146 5.84 6.77 -14.72
CA ARG A 146 5.60 8.22 -14.79
C ARG A 146 5.59 8.82 -13.39
N ALA A 147 6.23 9.98 -13.26
CA ALA A 147 6.55 10.58 -11.96
C ALA A 147 5.32 10.86 -11.08
N GLU A 148 4.17 11.23 -11.65
CA GLU A 148 2.94 11.55 -10.91
C GLU A 148 1.84 10.48 -11.09
N GLU A 149 2.12 9.41 -11.83
CA GLU A 149 1.14 8.36 -12.08
C GLU A 149 1.06 7.39 -10.91
N ARG A 150 -0.14 6.87 -10.66
CA ARG A 150 -0.33 5.87 -9.64
C ARG A 150 0.11 4.50 -10.16
N ILE A 151 1.05 3.88 -9.45
CA ILE A 151 1.39 2.47 -9.60
C ILE A 151 0.20 1.65 -9.08
N THR A 152 -0.38 0.88 -10.00
CA THR A 152 -1.47 -0.06 -9.70
C THR A 152 -1.20 -1.38 -10.40
N ASP A 153 -1.74 -2.45 -9.85
CA ASP A 153 -1.74 -3.76 -10.46
C ASP A 153 -3.20 -4.25 -10.57
N PRO A 154 -3.88 -3.92 -11.68
CA PRO A 154 -5.30 -4.22 -11.83
C PRO A 154 -5.64 -5.71 -11.81
N GLU A 155 -4.71 -6.58 -12.22
CA GLU A 155 -4.94 -8.02 -12.28
C GLU A 155 -4.93 -8.61 -10.87
N ASN A 156 -3.88 -8.33 -10.10
CA ASN A 156 -3.80 -8.78 -8.70
C ASN A 156 -4.87 -8.12 -7.82
N MET A 157 -5.24 -6.86 -8.08
CA MET A 157 -6.34 -6.19 -7.38
C MET A 157 -7.70 -6.86 -7.57
N ARG A 158 -7.96 -7.49 -8.73
CA ARG A 158 -9.21 -8.23 -8.99
C ARG A 158 -9.26 -9.55 -8.24
N ASN A 159 -8.11 -10.20 -8.06
CA ASN A 159 -8.02 -11.50 -7.40
C ASN A 159 -8.15 -11.39 -5.87
N CYS A 160 -7.84 -10.22 -5.30
CA CYS A 160 -7.84 -10.00 -3.85
C CYS A 160 -8.97 -9.08 -3.36
N LEU A 161 -10.18 -9.29 -3.90
CA LEU A 161 -11.39 -8.62 -3.45
C LEU A 161 -11.90 -9.20 -2.11
N HIS A 162 -11.95 -8.39 -1.06
CA HIS A 162 -12.51 -8.81 0.21
C HIS A 162 -14.04 -8.76 0.16
N SER A 163 -14.68 -9.91 0.37
CA SER A 163 -16.13 -10.08 0.21
C SER A 163 -16.98 -9.28 1.22
N VAL A 164 -16.43 -8.97 2.40
CA VAL A 164 -17.20 -8.42 3.54
C VAL A 164 -17.13 -6.89 3.65
N TYR A 165 -16.02 -6.26 3.24
CA TYR A 165 -15.76 -4.83 3.54
C TYR A 165 -15.59 -3.93 2.31
N GLY A 166 -15.76 -4.47 1.09
CA GLY A 166 -15.75 -3.67 -0.14
C GLY A 166 -14.41 -3.02 -0.48
N GLY A 167 -13.30 -3.56 0.03
CA GLY A 167 -11.94 -3.10 -0.24
C GLY A 167 -11.05 -4.20 -0.83
N GLN A 168 -9.87 -3.81 -1.30
CA GLN A 168 -8.88 -4.69 -1.93
C GLN A 168 -7.54 -4.53 -1.24
N TYR A 169 -6.87 -5.61 -0.88
CA TYR A 169 -5.45 -5.61 -0.52
C TYR A 169 -4.77 -6.71 -1.30
N TYR A 170 -3.55 -6.51 -1.79
CA TYR A 170 -2.84 -7.51 -2.59
C TYR A 170 -1.33 -7.50 -2.28
N GLY A 171 -0.58 -8.43 -2.86
CA GLY A 171 0.79 -8.73 -2.45
C GLY A 171 0.79 -9.89 -1.46
N LEU A 172 1.61 -9.80 -0.41
CA LEU A 172 1.72 -10.87 0.57
C LEU A 172 0.43 -11.07 1.36
N ASN A 173 -0.04 -12.31 1.44
CA ASN A 173 -1.12 -12.70 2.32
C ASN A 173 -0.61 -12.71 3.77
N TYR A 174 -1.22 -11.86 4.61
CA TYR A 174 -0.81 -11.72 6.01
C TYR A 174 -0.83 -13.04 6.78
N ASP A 175 -1.84 -13.88 6.57
CA ASP A 175 -2.04 -15.10 7.38
C ASP A 175 -1.21 -16.28 6.92
N ASN A 176 -0.93 -16.37 5.62
CA ASN A 176 -0.28 -17.54 5.03
C ASN A 176 1.19 -17.31 4.66
N GLU A 177 1.58 -16.08 4.31
CA GLU A 177 2.89 -15.79 3.70
C GLU A 177 3.78 -14.88 4.56
N VAL A 178 3.20 -14.15 5.53
CA VAL A 178 3.98 -13.30 6.46
C VAL A 178 4.33 -14.10 7.72
N PRO A 179 5.62 -14.21 8.09
CA PRO A 179 6.05 -14.92 9.29
C PRO A 179 5.52 -14.22 10.55
N LYS A 180 4.84 -14.97 11.41
CA LYS A 180 4.25 -14.44 12.63
C LYS A 180 5.31 -14.24 13.72
N GLN A 181 5.44 -13.01 14.18
CA GLN A 181 6.34 -12.65 15.29
C GLN A 181 5.58 -12.81 16.61
N ILE A 182 5.60 -14.02 17.17
CA ILE A 182 4.87 -14.33 18.40
C ILE A 182 5.75 -14.03 19.61
N VAL A 183 5.30 -13.13 20.48
CA VAL A 183 5.94 -12.79 21.75
C VAL A 183 4.92 -12.99 22.86
N ASP A 184 5.25 -13.81 23.86
CA ASP A 184 4.35 -14.15 24.97
C ASP A 184 2.99 -14.74 24.54
N GLY A 185 2.96 -15.41 23.38
CA GLY A 185 1.73 -16.00 22.81
C GLY A 185 0.86 -15.00 22.04
N GLU A 186 1.28 -13.74 21.94
CA GLU A 186 0.60 -12.70 21.16
C GLU A 186 1.33 -12.42 19.84
N ASP A 187 0.57 -12.26 18.76
CA ASP A 187 1.09 -11.86 17.46
C ASP A 187 1.50 -10.39 17.51
N ARG A 188 2.78 -10.08 17.26
CA ARG A 188 3.31 -8.71 17.17
C ARG A 188 3.79 -8.34 15.77
N THR A 189 3.34 -9.08 14.77
CA THR A 189 3.80 -8.89 13.38
C THR A 189 3.44 -7.50 12.86
N VAL A 190 4.44 -6.84 12.28
CA VAL A 190 4.31 -5.54 11.64
C VAL A 190 4.63 -5.69 10.16
N VAL A 191 3.77 -5.14 9.30
CA VAL A 191 3.92 -5.23 7.84
C VAL A 191 4.24 -3.88 7.20
N LEU A 192 5.04 -3.94 6.15
CA LEU A 192 5.31 -2.82 5.25
C LEU A 192 4.29 -2.83 4.11
N THR A 193 3.61 -1.71 3.91
CA THR A 193 2.60 -1.56 2.87
C THR A 193 2.77 -0.31 2.04
N VAL A 194 2.28 -0.36 0.80
CA VAL A 194 2.04 0.82 -0.04
C VAL A 194 0.55 1.10 -0.05
N PRO A 195 0.11 2.22 0.54
CA PRO A 195 -1.29 2.56 0.52
C PRO A 195 -1.76 2.95 -0.89
N LEU A 196 -2.92 2.45 -1.29
CA LEU A 196 -3.43 2.56 -2.65
C LEU A 196 -4.46 3.68 -2.83
N VAL A 197 -5.26 4.04 -1.82
CA VAL A 197 -6.37 5.01 -1.98
C VAL A 197 -6.18 6.30 -1.19
N GLY A 198 -6.32 7.48 -1.82
CA GLY A 198 -6.14 8.82 -1.22
C GLY A 198 -5.04 9.69 -1.89
N PRO A 199 -4.68 10.85 -1.32
CA PRO A 199 -3.66 11.75 -1.90
C PRO A 199 -2.25 11.14 -1.88
N GLY A 200 -1.53 11.14 -3.02
CA GLY A 200 -0.15 10.63 -3.11
C GLY A 200 -0.02 9.10 -2.97
N ARG A 201 -1.09 8.36 -3.28
CA ARG A 201 -1.20 6.91 -3.04
C ARG A 201 -0.85 6.10 -4.28
N GLY A 202 -0.29 4.92 -4.07
CA GLY A 202 0.36 4.11 -5.10
C GLY A 202 1.52 4.83 -5.78
N SER A 203 2.16 5.78 -5.09
CA SER A 203 3.33 6.47 -5.61
C SER A 203 4.48 6.36 -4.62
N THR A 204 4.82 7.44 -3.92
CA THR A 204 5.94 7.47 -2.98
C THR A 204 5.57 7.16 -1.53
N GLY A 205 4.29 7.17 -1.18
CA GLY A 205 3.86 6.90 0.21
C GLY A 205 4.06 5.44 0.61
N LEU A 206 4.56 5.22 1.82
CA LEU A 206 4.61 3.90 2.47
C LEU A 206 3.88 3.96 3.81
N ALA A 207 3.42 2.83 4.31
CA ALA A 207 2.87 2.71 5.64
C ALA A 207 3.41 1.48 6.37
N ILE A 208 3.61 1.64 7.67
CA ILE A 208 4.02 0.59 8.61
C ILE A 208 2.78 0.24 9.43
N VAL A 209 2.29 -0.99 9.32
CA VAL A 209 1.02 -1.40 9.92
C VAL A 209 1.26 -2.49 10.96
N ARG A 210 0.90 -2.20 12.21
CA ARG A 210 1.02 -3.09 13.37
C ARG A 210 -0.19 -4.03 13.43
N VAL A 211 -0.25 -4.97 12.48
CA VAL A 211 -1.42 -5.84 12.28
C VAL A 211 -1.57 -6.82 13.43
N GLY A 212 -0.49 -7.52 13.83
CA GLY A 212 -0.56 -8.55 14.87
C GLY A 212 -1.10 -8.00 16.18
N GLU A 213 -0.61 -6.83 16.56
CA GLU A 213 -0.95 -6.19 17.83
C GLU A 213 -2.34 -5.54 17.82
N SER A 214 -2.91 -5.28 16.65
CA SER A 214 -4.24 -4.70 16.54
C SER A 214 -5.34 -5.69 16.96
N PRO A 215 -6.50 -5.18 17.43
CA PRO A 215 -7.63 -6.03 17.76
C PRO A 215 -8.05 -6.91 16.56
N PRO A 216 -8.46 -8.16 16.78
CA PRO A 216 -8.78 -9.11 15.71
C PRO A 216 -9.78 -8.55 14.68
N GLU A 217 -10.74 -7.73 15.10
CA GLU A 217 -11.77 -7.17 14.23
C GLU A 217 -11.22 -6.09 13.27
N TRP A 218 -10.02 -5.59 13.54
CA TRP A 218 -9.36 -4.53 12.79
C TRP A 218 -8.29 -5.05 11.84
N ARG A 219 -7.70 -6.23 12.09
CA ARG A 219 -6.56 -6.78 11.33
C ARG A 219 -6.76 -6.72 9.81
N GLU A 220 -7.80 -7.38 9.31
CA GLU A 220 -8.13 -7.38 7.87
C GLU A 220 -8.43 -5.96 7.37
N ARG A 221 -9.10 -5.15 8.19
CA ARG A 221 -9.52 -3.78 7.83
C ARG A 221 -8.33 -2.82 7.68
N LEU A 222 -7.27 -3.02 8.46
CA LEU A 222 -6.07 -2.19 8.40
C LEU A 222 -5.32 -2.35 7.08
N LEU A 223 -5.43 -3.51 6.44
CA LEU A 223 -4.76 -3.81 5.18
C LEU A 223 -5.58 -3.43 3.96
N LEU A 224 -6.88 -3.16 4.11
CA LEU A 224 -7.73 -2.73 3.00
C LEU A 224 -7.12 -1.52 2.28
N ASN A 225 -7.18 -1.56 0.95
CA ASN A 225 -6.64 -0.56 0.05
C ASN A 225 -5.12 -0.38 0.20
N SER A 226 -4.38 -1.46 0.46
CA SER A 226 -2.92 -1.45 0.56
C SER A 226 -2.30 -2.61 -0.21
N ALA A 227 -1.08 -2.41 -0.72
CA ALA A 227 -0.25 -3.49 -1.24
C ALA A 227 0.77 -3.90 -0.18
N VAL A 228 0.79 -5.16 0.23
CA VAL A 228 1.69 -5.68 1.27
C VAL A 228 2.97 -6.20 0.62
N LEU A 229 4.11 -5.61 0.99
CA LEU A 229 5.40 -5.90 0.35
C LEU A 229 6.29 -6.79 1.21
N GLY A 230 6.17 -6.68 2.53
CA GLY A 230 7.13 -7.26 3.45
C GLY A 230 6.76 -7.03 4.90
N TRP A 231 7.70 -7.31 5.79
CA TRP A 231 7.53 -7.16 7.23
C TRP A 231 8.72 -6.46 7.87
N LEU A 232 8.50 -5.94 9.07
CA LEU A 232 9.55 -5.33 9.90
C LEU A 232 10.46 -6.43 10.46
N ASP A 233 11.77 -6.20 10.45
CA ASP A 233 12.73 -7.04 11.18
C ASP A 233 12.41 -6.97 12.69
N PRO A 234 12.33 -8.12 13.40
CA PRO A 234 12.04 -8.14 14.83
C PRO A 234 12.95 -7.21 15.66
N GLU A 235 14.22 -7.06 15.29
CA GLU A 235 15.18 -6.20 15.99
C GLU A 235 14.80 -4.71 15.92
N SER A 236 14.01 -4.32 14.93
CA SER A 236 13.54 -2.94 14.72
C SER A 236 12.28 -2.56 15.51
N THR A 237 11.70 -3.51 16.24
CA THR A 237 10.44 -3.33 16.98
C THR A 237 10.54 -2.22 18.03
N GLU A 238 11.65 -2.13 18.75
CA GLU A 238 11.85 -1.10 19.77
C GLU A 238 11.86 0.31 19.16
N THR A 239 12.57 0.50 18.05
CA THR A 239 12.57 1.75 17.28
C THR A 239 11.15 2.13 16.84
N LEU A 240 10.35 1.16 16.38
CA LEU A 240 8.97 1.41 15.98
C LEU A 240 8.09 1.88 17.15
N HIS A 241 8.22 1.26 18.32
CA HIS A 241 7.48 1.71 19.50
C HIS A 241 7.94 3.08 19.98
N ALA A 242 9.25 3.36 19.94
CA ALA A 242 9.79 4.68 20.24
C ALA A 242 9.21 5.74 19.29
N MET A 243 9.14 5.41 17.99
CA MET A 243 8.50 6.24 16.97
C MET A 243 7.02 6.47 17.29
N ALA A 244 6.28 5.41 17.63
CA ALA A 244 4.84 5.48 17.88
C ALA A 244 4.47 6.21 19.18
N ARG A 245 5.37 6.28 20.17
CA ARG A 245 5.11 6.96 21.45
C ARG A 245 5.47 8.45 21.43
N GLN A 246 5.95 8.96 20.29
CA GLN A 246 6.53 10.28 20.25
C GLN A 246 5.50 11.40 20.21
N THR A 247 5.63 12.35 21.14
CA THR A 247 4.80 13.56 21.23
C THR A 247 5.56 14.83 20.85
N LYS A 248 6.90 14.80 20.80
CA LYS A 248 7.74 15.98 20.51
C LYS A 248 7.58 16.53 19.08
N GLY A 249 7.26 15.68 18.11
CA GLY A 249 7.16 16.07 16.70
C GLY A 249 7.06 14.87 15.76
N PRO A 250 7.01 15.11 14.44
CA PRO A 250 6.91 14.05 13.46
C PRO A 250 8.21 13.26 13.36
N PRO A 251 8.14 11.91 13.31
CA PRO A 251 9.28 11.09 12.96
C PRO A 251 9.73 11.36 11.52
N LYS A 252 11.04 11.50 11.33
CA LYS A 252 11.66 11.88 10.07
C LYS A 252 12.71 10.87 9.67
N VAL A 253 12.75 10.55 8.38
CA VAL A 253 13.79 9.72 7.78
C VAL A 253 15.04 10.57 7.53
N VAL A 254 16.16 10.21 8.13
CA VAL A 254 17.44 10.91 7.99
C VAL A 254 18.49 10.10 7.23
N GLY A 255 18.32 8.79 7.16
CA GLY A 255 19.10 7.87 6.35
C GLY A 255 18.18 6.79 5.77
N SER A 256 18.53 6.24 4.61
CA SER A 256 17.79 5.14 3.99
C SER A 256 18.64 4.39 2.97
N GLY A 257 18.33 3.13 2.74
CA GLY A 257 19.02 2.33 1.72
C GLY A 257 18.48 0.91 1.59
N VAL A 258 19.19 0.12 0.79
CA VAL A 258 19.01 -1.32 0.61
C VAL A 258 20.22 -2.00 1.24
N LEU A 259 20.01 -3.10 1.98
CA LEU A 259 21.06 -3.89 2.63
C LEU A 259 21.54 -5.04 1.74
#